data_AF-A0A535P982-F1
#
_entry.id   AF-A0A535P982-F1
#
_cell.length_a   1.000
_cell.length_b   1.000
_cell.length_c   1.000
_cell.angle_alpha   90.00
_cell.angle_beta   90.00
_cell.angle_gamma   90.00
#
_symmetry.space_group_name_H-M   'P 1'
#
loop_
_entity.id
_entity.type
_entity.pdbx_description
1 polymer ?
#
loop_
_entity_poly.entity_id
_entity_poly.type
_entity_poly.pdbx_seq_one_letter_code
_entity_poly.pdbx_strand_id
1 'polypeptide(L)'
;MEILTTPYFAPRANAICERFLGSVRRECLDHLLILHEKQLHRVLNAYVQYFNQARPHQGIRQQIPEQKAGSASPNRESGKVIAFPALGGLHHDYRRSA
;
A
#
# COMPACT_ATOMS: atom_id res chain seq x y z
N MET A 1 12.74 -19.15 11.83
CA MET A 1 11.35 -18.86 11.44
C MET A 1 10.59 -20.17 11.42
N GLU A 2 9.51 -20.26 12.18
CA GLU A 2 8.59 -21.39 12.11
C GLU A 2 7.58 -21.13 10.99
N ILE A 3 7.43 -22.07 10.06
CA ILE A 3 6.48 -21.95 8.94
C ILE A 3 5.16 -22.58 9.37
N LEU A 4 4.16 -21.73 9.60
CA LEU A 4 2.80 -22.18 9.87
C LEU A 4 2.09 -22.43 8.54
N THR A 5 1.64 -23.66 8.31
CA THR A 5 0.90 -24.02 7.10
C THR A 5 -0.58 -23.71 7.30
N THR A 6 -1.22 -23.14 6.27
CA THR A 6 -2.67 -22.92 6.28
C THR A 6 -3.39 -24.26 6.12
N PRO A 7 -4.45 -24.54 6.89
CA PRO A 7 -5.21 -25.77 6.77
C PRO A 7 -5.79 -25.96 5.36
N TYR A 8 -5.81 -27.21 4.90
CA TYR A 8 -6.34 -27.59 3.59
C TYR A 8 -7.83 -27.25 3.48
N PHE A 9 -8.25 -26.66 2.36
CA PHE A 9 -9.62 -26.17 2.11
C PHE A 9 -10.17 -25.17 3.14
N ALA A 10 -9.31 -24.38 3.78
CA ALA A 10 -9.73 -23.30 4.67
C ALA A 10 -9.52 -21.93 4.00
N PRO A 11 -10.42 -21.46 3.11
CA PRO A 11 -10.26 -20.19 2.40
C PRO A 11 -10.15 -18.98 3.35
N ARG A 12 -10.72 -19.10 4.56
CA ARG A 12 -10.61 -18.05 5.58
C ARG A 12 -9.25 -18.02 6.29
N ALA A 13 -8.50 -19.12 6.28
CA ALA A 13 -7.22 -19.20 6.98
C ALA A 13 -6.13 -18.33 6.34
N ASN A 14 -6.26 -18.00 5.05
CA ASN A 14 -5.32 -17.14 4.33
C ASN A 14 -5.97 -15.87 3.74
N ALA A 15 -7.23 -15.58 4.11
CA ALA A 15 -8.01 -14.53 3.47
C ALA A 15 -7.37 -13.13 3.50
N ILE A 16 -6.56 -12.84 4.54
CA ILE A 16 -5.85 -11.56 4.66
C ILE A 16 -4.75 -11.46 3.60
N CYS A 17 -3.90 -12.48 3.47
CA CYS A 17 -2.84 -12.53 2.48
C CYS A 17 -3.41 -12.54 1.07
N GLU A 18 -4.47 -13.31 0.81
CA GLU A 18 -5.14 -13.36 -0.49
C GLU A 18 -5.75 -12.01 -0.89
N ARG A 19 -6.41 -11.32 0.06
CA ARG A 19 -6.92 -9.97 -0.15
C ARG A 19 -5.79 -8.98 -0.46
N PHE A 20 -4.67 -9.08 0.25
CA PHE A 20 -3.50 -8.25 -0.01
C PHE A 20 -2.93 -8.51 -1.41
N LEU A 21 -2.70 -9.77 -1.80
CA LEU A 21 -2.21 -10.14 -3.13
C LEU A 21 -3.16 -9.67 -4.25
N GLY A 22 -4.47 -9.77 -4.04
CA GLY A 22 -5.45 -9.20 -4.97
C GLY A 22 -5.36 -7.69 -5.12
N SER A 23 -4.88 -6.97 -4.10
CA SER A 23 -4.63 -5.52 -4.18
C SER A 23 -3.32 -5.25 -4.93
N VAL A 24 -2.24 -5.97 -4.60
CA VAL A 24 -0.95 -5.92 -5.33
C VAL A 24 -1.16 -6.12 -6.83
N ARG A 25 -1.97 -7.12 -7.21
CA ARG A 25 -2.22 -7.42 -8.61
C ARG A 25 -2.97 -6.29 -9.31
N ARG A 26 -4.17 -5.94 -8.82
CA ARG A 26 -5.09 -4.98 -9.45
C ARG A 26 -4.59 -3.54 -9.44
N GLU A 27 -3.80 -3.17 -8.43
CA GLU A 27 -3.35 -1.79 -8.26
C GLU A 27 -1.93 -1.56 -8.77
N CYS A 28 -1.14 -2.61 -9.01
CA CYS A 28 0.27 -2.47 -9.38
C CYS A 28 0.66 -3.37 -10.55
N LEU A 29 0.58 -4.69 -10.39
CA LEU A 29 1.19 -5.61 -11.36
C LEU A 29 0.42 -5.72 -12.68
N ASP A 30 -0.89 -5.51 -12.69
CA ASP A 30 -1.69 -5.49 -13.94
C ASP A 30 -1.37 -4.26 -14.82
N HIS A 31 -0.60 -3.29 -14.30
CA HIS A 31 -0.22 -2.05 -15.00
C HIS A 31 1.26 -2.00 -15.41
N LEU A 32 2.06 -3.01 -15.05
CA LEU A 32 3.51 -2.98 -15.22
C LEU A 32 4.01 -4.21 -15.99
N LEU A 33 4.86 -3.95 -16.98
CA LEU A 33 5.65 -5.01 -17.61
C LEU A 33 6.88 -5.31 -16.75
N ILE A 34 6.90 -6.51 -16.15
CA ILE A 34 8.01 -6.98 -15.32
C ILE A 34 8.93 -7.85 -16.18
N LEU A 35 10.17 -7.41 -16.36
CA LEU A 35 11.14 -8.08 -17.23
C LEU A 35 12.06 -9.04 -16.48
N HIS A 36 12.29 -8.81 -15.18
CA HIS A 36 13.16 -9.66 -14.36
C HIS A 36 12.82 -9.59 -12.87
N GLU A 37 13.23 -10.61 -12.11
CA GLU A 37 12.93 -10.75 -10.68
C GLU A 37 13.38 -9.54 -9.84
N LYS A 38 14.58 -9.02 -10.08
CA LYS A 38 15.08 -7.83 -9.37
C LYS A 38 14.18 -6.59 -9.56
N GLN A 39 13.51 -6.47 -10.71
CA GLN A 39 12.54 -5.40 -10.95
C GLN A 39 11.28 -5.67 -10.15
N LEU A 40 10.78 -6.91 -10.16
CA LEU A 40 9.62 -7.32 -9.37
C LEU A 40 9.83 -6.99 -7.88
N HIS A 41 10.98 -7.37 -7.31
CA HIS A 41 11.28 -7.08 -5.90
C HIS A 41 11.30 -5.58 -5.60
N ARG A 42 11.88 -4.76 -6.48
CA ARG A 42 11.85 -3.29 -6.31
C ARG A 42 10.43 -2.74 -6.37
N VAL A 43 9.63 -3.21 -7.31
CA VAL A 43 8.23 -2.79 -7.49
C VAL A 43 7.38 -3.21 -6.28
N LEU A 44 7.52 -4.45 -5.81
CA LEU A 44 6.78 -4.94 -4.64
C LEU A 44 7.18 -4.20 -3.37
N ASN A 45 8.48 -3.93 -3.15
CA ASN A 45 8.92 -3.12 -2.01
C ASN A 45 8.34 -1.70 -2.05
N ALA A 46 8.33 -1.07 -3.22
CA ALA A 46 7.70 0.24 -3.40
C ALA A 46 6.19 0.19 -3.18
N TYR A 47 5.50 -0.86 -3.64
CA TYR A 47 4.06 -1.03 -3.39
C TYR A 47 3.77 -1.25 -1.91
N VAL A 48 4.54 -2.08 -1.19
CA VAL A 48 4.37 -2.29 0.26
C VAL A 48 4.54 -0.97 1.01
N GLN A 49 5.56 -0.19 0.66
CA GLN A 49 5.76 1.13 1.25
C GLN A 49 4.55 2.05 1.00
N TYR A 50 4.08 2.13 -0.25
CA TYR A 50 2.87 2.90 -0.59
C TYR A 50 1.64 2.40 0.17
N PHE A 51 1.42 1.09 0.20
CA PHE A 51 0.28 0.45 0.84
C PHE A 51 0.23 0.76 2.33
N ASN A 52 1.36 0.70 3.04
CA ASN A 52 1.36 0.93 4.49
C ASN A 52 1.47 2.41 4.88
N GLN A 53 2.15 3.24 4.08
CA GLN A 53 2.54 4.61 4.48
C GLN A 53 1.79 5.73 3.76
N ALA A 54 0.99 5.43 2.74
CA ALA A 54 0.30 6.44 1.93
C ALA A 54 -1.14 6.08 1.54
N ARG A 55 -1.40 4.81 1.21
CA ARG A 55 -2.72 4.36 0.76
C ARG A 55 -3.74 4.43 1.92
N PRO A 56 -4.89 5.10 1.76
CA PRO A 56 -5.98 5.02 2.74
C PRO A 56 -6.64 3.64 2.74
N HIS A 57 -7.01 3.14 3.91
CA HIS A 57 -7.64 1.81 4.04
C HIS A 57 -9.05 1.89 4.59
N GLN A 58 -10.02 1.43 3.80
CA GLN A 58 -11.43 1.43 4.20
C GLN A 58 -11.68 0.66 5.51
N GLY A 59 -10.97 -0.45 5.73
CA GLY A 59 -11.09 -1.28 6.94
C GLY A 59 -10.67 -0.60 8.24
N ILE A 60 -9.89 0.50 8.16
CA ILE A 60 -9.46 1.31 9.31
C ILE A 60 -9.90 2.76 9.16
N ARG A 61 -11.14 2.98 8.69
CA ARG A 61 -11.76 4.32 8.57
C ARG A 61 -10.95 5.29 7.71
N GLN A 62 -10.40 4.80 6.60
CA GLN A 62 -9.54 5.55 5.68
C GLN A 62 -8.25 6.10 6.31
N GLN A 63 -7.82 5.51 7.43
CA GLN A 63 -6.52 5.82 7.99
C GLN A 63 -5.42 5.09 7.22
N ILE A 64 -4.19 5.57 7.43
CA ILE A 64 -2.96 4.98 6.89
C ILE A 64 -2.33 4.15 8.03
N PRO A 65 -2.00 2.86 7.83
CA PRO A 65 -1.51 1.97 8.88
C PRO A 65 -0.24 2.49 9.58
N GLU A 66 0.74 2.94 8.80
CA GLU A 66 1.99 3.51 9.28
C GLU A 66 1.97 5.03 9.18
N GLN A 67 0.89 5.64 9.67
CA GLN A 67 0.76 7.09 9.66
C GLN A 67 1.92 7.74 10.44
N LYS A 68 2.77 8.51 9.76
CA LYS A 68 3.87 9.23 10.42
C LYS A 68 3.30 10.22 11.45
N ALA A 69 3.85 10.19 12.67
CA ALA A 69 3.52 11.15 13.72
C ALA A 69 3.71 12.59 13.19
N GLY A 70 2.68 13.43 13.32
CA GLY A 70 2.65 14.79 12.80
C GLY A 70 1.94 14.98 11.44
N SER A 71 1.56 13.91 10.74
CA SER A 71 0.76 14.00 9.49
C SER A 71 -0.74 14.21 9.73
N ALA A 72 -1.22 13.93 10.94
CA ALA A 72 -2.55 14.30 11.39
C ALA A 72 -2.51 15.73 11.95
N SER A 73 -2.42 16.73 11.08
CA SER A 73 -2.62 18.10 11.53
C SER A 73 -4.12 18.29 11.85
N PRO A 74 -4.49 18.71 13.07
CA PRO A 74 -5.89 18.91 13.45
C PRO A 74 -6.55 20.08 12.69
N ASN A 75 -5.76 20.91 11.99
CA ASN A 75 -6.27 22.01 11.19
C ASN A 75 -6.14 21.70 9.69
N ARG A 76 -7.13 21.01 9.12
CA ARG A 76 -7.15 20.48 7.75
C ARG A 76 -7.34 21.53 6.65
N GLU A 77 -7.53 22.80 6.99
CA GLU A 77 -8.04 23.81 6.06
C GLU A 77 -6.95 24.71 5.44
N SER A 78 -5.76 24.81 6.04
CA SER A 78 -4.66 25.63 5.53
C SER A 78 -3.54 24.78 4.91
N GLY A 79 -2.81 25.36 3.95
CA GLY A 79 -1.65 24.73 3.31
C GLY A 79 -1.93 24.17 1.91
N LYS A 80 -0.94 24.29 1.02
CA LYS A 80 -1.02 23.83 -0.38
C LYS A 80 -1.00 22.31 -0.42
N VAL A 81 -1.88 21.68 -1.20
CA VAL A 81 -1.83 20.24 -1.46
C VAL A 81 -0.67 19.93 -2.40
N ILE A 82 0.19 19.01 -2.00
CA ILE A 82 1.36 18.54 -2.74
C ILE A 82 1.19 17.05 -3.01
N ALA A 83 1.43 16.64 -4.26
CA ALA A 83 1.38 15.26 -4.70
C ALA A 83 2.78 14.65 -4.70
N PHE A 84 2.93 13.47 -4.10
CA PHE A 84 4.14 12.66 -4.13
C PHE A 84 3.86 11.40 -4.96
N PRO A 85 4.50 11.21 -6.12
CA PRO A 85 4.26 10.05 -6.96
C PRO A 85 4.80 8.78 -6.29
N ALA A 86 4.05 7.70 -6.43
CA ALA A 86 4.42 6.34 -6.04
C ALA A 86 4.35 5.42 -7.27
N LEU A 87 5.18 4.37 -7.29
CA LEU A 87 5.20 3.39 -8.38
C LEU A 87 5.33 4.01 -9.78
N GLY A 88 6.26 4.96 -9.93
CA GLY A 88 6.47 5.65 -11.21
C GLY A 88 5.33 6.59 -11.62
N GLY A 89 4.47 7.00 -10.68
CA GLY A 89 3.33 7.87 -10.94
C GLY A 89 2.01 7.13 -11.15
N LEU A 90 2.01 5.80 -11.04
CA LEU A 90 0.79 4.99 -11.05
C LEU A 90 -0.15 5.37 -9.89
N HIS A 91 0.43 5.71 -8.74
CA HIS A 91 -0.29 6.19 -7.56
C HIS A 91 0.30 7.50 -7.06
N HIS A 92 -0.47 8.21 -6.24
CA HIS A 92 -0.04 9.45 -5.61
C HIS A 92 -0.43 9.48 -4.13
N ASP A 93 0.48 9.98 -3.31
CA ASP A 93 0.22 10.39 -1.94
C ASP A 93 0.01 11.92 -1.91
N TYR A 94 -1.07 12.38 -1.30
CA TYR A 94 -1.42 13.79 -1.23
C TYR A 94 -1.30 14.28 0.20
N ARG A 95 -0.41 15.25 0.41
CA ARG A 95 -0.17 15.87 1.71
C ARG A 95 -0.30 17.38 1.60
N ARG A 96 -0.73 18.04 2.67
CA ARG A 96 -0.67 19.51 2.74
C ARG A 96 0.71 19.94 3.26
N SER A 97 1.22 21.06 2.74
CA SER A 97 2.38 21.74 3.35
C SER A 97 2.03 22.14 4.79
N ALA A 98 3.00 22.01 5.70
CA ALA A 98 2.90 22.57 7.04
C ALA A 98 2.79 24.10 7.01
#